data_AF-A0A936DQA6-F1
#
_entry.id   AF-A0A936DQA6-F1
#
_cell.length_a   1.000
_cell.length_b   1.000
_cell.length_c   1.000
_cell.angle_alpha   90.00
_cell.angle_beta   90.00
_cell.angle_gamma   90.00
#
_symmetry.space_group_name_H-M   'P 1'
#
loop_
_entity.id
_entity.type
_entity.pdbx_description
1 polymer ?
#
loop_
_entity_poly.entity_id
_entity_poly.type
_entity_poly.pdbx_seq_one_letter_code
_entity_poly.pdbx_strand_id
1 'polypeptide(L)'
;MINQLSQLCSRLLTLNRITLLLLIASPISIGLYTATSVEYIRTYPVLASLGGLFLLAWIVAIGHKANEKLESQGIASPLFKYFNFSIISVVLSYLLVLIFTTDKITSSNGFQIHRLTPWYFPVLFVLSYLIAVLITSKTLVSAELKREAKFSDYYSTLFLFLISAIGLWFIQPRVQSL
;
A
#
# COMPACT_ATOMS: atom_id res chain seq x y z
N MET A 1 1.64 -17.55 -9.02
CA MET A 1 1.66 -16.08 -9.29
C MET A 1 2.01 -15.26 -8.03
N ILE A 2 1.32 -15.45 -6.90
CA ILE A 2 1.59 -14.69 -5.65
C ILE A 2 3.02 -14.88 -5.12
N ASN A 3 3.58 -16.10 -5.17
CA ASN A 3 4.95 -16.34 -4.68
C ASN A 3 6.02 -15.60 -5.48
N GLN A 4 5.85 -15.44 -6.79
CA GLN A 4 6.78 -14.67 -7.63
C GLN A 4 6.65 -13.17 -7.38
N LEU A 5 5.43 -12.67 -7.13
CA LEU A 5 5.19 -11.29 -6.73
C LEU A 5 5.87 -10.98 -5.40
N SER A 6 5.70 -11.87 -4.39
CA SER A 6 6.37 -11.75 -3.10
C SER A 6 7.89 -11.69 -3.24
N GLN A 7 8.48 -12.55 -4.09
CA GLN A 7 9.92 -12.57 -4.33
C GLN A 7 10.45 -11.32 -5.05
N LEU A 8 9.64 -10.69 -5.90
CA LEU A 8 9.99 -9.39 -6.49
C LEU A 8 9.88 -8.27 -5.46
N CYS A 9 8.82 -8.28 -4.65
CA CYS A 9 8.61 -7.31 -3.56
C CYS A 9 9.69 -7.41 -2.48
N SER A 10 10.21 -8.60 -2.18
CA SER A 10 11.26 -8.78 -1.16
C SER A 10 12.57 -8.07 -1.51
N ARG A 11 12.84 -7.81 -2.79
CA ARG A 11 13.96 -6.95 -3.22
C ARG A 11 13.82 -5.51 -2.76
N LEU A 12 12.61 -5.02 -2.48
CA LEU A 12 12.43 -3.68 -1.88
C LEU A 12 12.97 -3.63 -0.45
N LEU A 13 12.99 -4.75 0.27
CA LEU A 13 13.48 -4.80 1.65
C LEU A 13 15.00 -4.67 1.73
N THR A 14 15.73 -4.92 0.63
CA THR A 14 17.19 -4.74 0.57
C THR A 14 17.58 -3.30 0.27
N LEU A 15 16.64 -2.45 -0.18
CA LEU A 15 16.89 -1.05 -0.45
C LEU A 15 17.12 -0.25 0.83
N ASN A 16 17.96 0.79 0.72
CA ASN A 16 18.11 1.77 1.78
C ASN A 16 16.80 2.56 1.97
N ARG A 17 16.55 3.00 3.20
CA ARG A 17 15.39 3.80 3.61
C ARG A 17 15.20 5.03 2.75
N ILE A 18 16.28 5.72 2.39
CA ILE A 18 16.25 6.91 1.53
C ILE A 18 15.78 6.55 0.11
N THR A 19 16.32 5.47 -0.47
CA THR A 19 15.91 5.02 -1.81
C THR A 19 14.44 4.61 -1.84
N LEU A 20 13.97 3.91 -0.82
CA LEU A 20 12.58 3.49 -0.73
C LEU A 20 11.63 4.68 -0.52
N LEU A 21 12.03 5.66 0.30
CA LEU A 21 11.30 6.91 0.46
C LEU A 21 11.22 7.67 -0.88
N LEU A 22 12.32 7.77 -1.62
CA LEU A 22 12.35 8.42 -2.93
C LEU A 22 11.45 7.70 -3.94
N LEU A 23 11.43 6.37 -3.96
CA LEU A 23 10.54 5.60 -4.85
C LEU A 23 9.06 5.86 -4.55
N ILE A 24 8.69 5.96 -3.27
CA ILE A 24 7.30 6.23 -2.87
C ILE A 24 6.93 7.70 -3.08
N ALA A 25 7.81 8.63 -2.70
CA ALA A 25 7.50 10.05 -2.64
C ALA A 25 7.79 10.81 -3.94
N SER A 26 8.76 10.38 -4.76
CA SER A 26 9.11 11.10 -6.00
C SER A 26 7.95 11.23 -6.98
N PRO A 27 7.11 10.21 -7.23
CA PRO A 27 6.01 10.36 -8.18
C PRO A 27 4.95 11.35 -7.68
N ILE A 28 4.77 11.46 -6.36
CA ILE A 28 3.88 12.42 -5.71
C ILE A 28 4.48 13.82 -5.73
N SER A 29 5.79 13.93 -5.52
CA SER A 29 6.51 15.22 -5.42
C SER A 29 6.54 15.94 -6.77
N ILE A 30 6.72 15.20 -7.87
CA ILE A 30 6.60 15.75 -9.23
C ILE A 30 5.22 16.42 -9.39
N GLY A 31 4.17 15.86 -8.77
CA GLY A 31 2.83 16.43 -8.54
C GLY A 31 2.80 17.91 -8.24
N LEU A 32 3.59 18.30 -7.25
CA LEU A 32 3.54 19.60 -6.63
C LEU A 32 4.23 20.68 -7.46
N TYR A 33 5.17 20.31 -8.34
CA TYR A 33 6.00 21.26 -9.07
C TYR A 33 5.51 21.57 -10.49
N THR A 34 4.71 20.70 -11.10
CA THR A 34 4.30 20.82 -12.52
C THR A 34 2.81 21.10 -12.72
N ALA A 35 2.11 21.54 -11.65
CA ALA A 35 0.66 21.65 -11.55
C ALA A 35 -0.05 22.67 -12.48
N THR A 36 0.60 23.21 -13.51
CA THR A 36 0.07 24.31 -14.33
C THR A 36 -0.45 23.92 -15.71
N SER A 37 -0.20 22.71 -16.22
CA SER A 37 -0.68 22.29 -17.54
C SER A 37 -1.86 21.29 -17.48
N VAL A 38 -2.80 21.40 -18.43
CA VAL A 38 -3.98 20.51 -18.53
C VAL A 38 -3.57 19.06 -18.79
N GLU A 39 -2.51 18.84 -19.56
CA GLU A 39 -1.90 17.52 -19.77
C GLU A 39 -1.34 16.93 -18.47
N TYR A 40 -0.84 17.78 -17.57
CA TYR A 40 -0.34 17.33 -16.28
C TYR A 40 -1.45 16.82 -15.35
N ILE A 41 -2.60 17.49 -15.33
CA ILE A 41 -3.75 17.05 -14.52
C ILE A 41 -4.21 15.64 -14.93
N ARG A 42 -4.15 15.31 -16.22
CA ARG A 42 -4.51 13.97 -16.73
C ARG A 42 -3.47 12.89 -16.40
N THR A 43 -2.18 13.25 -16.39
CA THR A 43 -1.07 12.30 -16.18
C THR A 43 -0.72 12.10 -14.71
N TYR A 44 -1.03 13.08 -13.86
CA TYR A 44 -0.73 13.05 -12.43
C TYR A 44 -1.31 11.83 -11.69
N PRO A 45 -2.58 11.41 -11.90
CA PRO A 45 -3.12 10.23 -11.23
C PRO A 45 -2.30 8.97 -11.50
N VAL A 46 -1.83 8.79 -12.74
CA VAL A 46 -1.00 7.64 -13.16
C VAL A 46 0.38 7.70 -12.50
N LEU A 47 0.97 8.89 -12.43
CA LEU A 47 2.25 9.08 -11.76
C LEU A 47 2.13 8.83 -10.25
N ALA A 48 1.09 9.38 -9.60
CA ALA A 48 0.78 9.12 -8.19
C ALA A 48 0.49 7.63 -7.93
N SER A 49 -0.11 6.91 -8.87
CA SER A 49 -0.31 5.45 -8.78
C SER A 49 1.00 4.71 -8.57
N LEU A 50 2.10 5.13 -9.21
CA LEU A 50 3.40 4.46 -9.07
C LEU A 50 3.91 4.52 -7.63
N GLY A 51 3.81 5.69 -6.98
CA GLY A 51 4.18 5.83 -5.57
C GLY A 51 3.33 4.94 -4.65
N GLY A 52 2.01 4.90 -4.91
CA GLY A 52 1.09 4.02 -4.20
C GLY A 52 1.39 2.52 -4.40
N LEU A 53 1.78 2.12 -5.63
CA LEU A 53 2.18 0.74 -5.94
C LEU A 53 3.47 0.36 -5.21
N PHE A 54 4.46 1.26 -5.12
CA PHE A 54 5.66 1.01 -4.33
C PHE A 54 5.36 0.85 -2.84
N LEU A 55 4.46 1.67 -2.30
CA LEU A 55 4.03 1.55 -0.91
C LEU A 55 3.30 0.22 -0.66
N LEU A 56 2.40 -0.18 -1.56
CA LEU A 56 1.68 -1.45 -1.47
C LEU A 56 2.66 -2.64 -1.58
N ALA A 57 3.59 -2.59 -2.53
CA ALA A 57 4.62 -3.60 -2.70
C ALA A 57 5.52 -3.72 -1.46
N TRP A 58 5.84 -2.60 -0.80
CA TRP A 58 6.55 -2.59 0.47
C TRP A 58 5.75 -3.29 1.59
N ILE A 59 4.45 -3.00 1.72
CA ILE A 59 3.57 -3.68 2.70
C ILE A 59 3.48 -5.19 2.41
N VAL A 60 3.36 -5.58 1.15
CA VAL A 60 3.35 -6.99 0.70
C VAL A 60 4.66 -7.69 1.07
N ALA A 61 5.80 -7.05 0.80
CA ALA A 61 7.11 -7.60 1.13
C ALA A 61 7.25 -7.87 2.64
N ILE A 62 6.84 -6.89 3.47
CA ILE A 62 6.91 -7.02 4.92
C ILE A 62 5.97 -8.12 5.42
N GLY A 63 4.73 -8.13 4.94
CA GLY A 63 3.72 -9.11 5.35
C GLY A 63 4.20 -10.55 5.08
N HIS A 64 4.70 -10.81 3.87
CA HIS A 64 5.24 -12.14 3.54
C HIS A 64 6.50 -12.48 4.32
N LYS A 65 7.49 -11.59 4.43
CA LYS A 65 8.72 -11.88 5.19
C LYS A 65 8.42 -12.16 6.66
N ALA A 66 7.51 -11.39 7.26
CA ALA A 66 7.09 -11.62 8.64
C ALA A 66 6.33 -12.94 8.80
N ASN A 67 5.45 -13.28 7.86
CA ASN A 67 4.71 -14.54 7.91
C ASN A 67 5.63 -15.76 7.74
N GLU A 68 6.58 -15.71 6.80
CA GLU A 68 7.59 -16.77 6.63
C GLU A 68 8.40 -16.99 7.92
N LYS A 69 8.79 -15.89 8.58
CA LYS A 69 9.49 -15.97 9.88
C LYS A 69 8.60 -16.58 10.96
N LEU A 70 7.33 -16.20 11.01
CA LEU A 70 6.38 -16.72 12.00
C LEU A 70 6.08 -18.22 11.80
N GLU A 71 5.92 -18.65 10.55
CA GLU A 71 5.75 -20.05 10.19
C GLU A 71 6.99 -20.88 10.53
N SER A 72 8.20 -20.34 10.32
CA SER A 72 9.45 -21.00 10.74
C SER A 72 9.55 -21.22 12.25
N GLN A 73 8.78 -20.46 13.05
CA GLN A 73 8.69 -20.60 14.50
C GLN A 73 7.55 -21.53 14.94
N GLY A 74 6.81 -22.13 14.00
CA GLY A 74 5.68 -23.02 14.28
C GLY A 74 4.41 -22.29 14.73
N ILE A 75 4.32 -20.97 14.51
CA ILE A 75 3.18 -20.15 14.92
C ILE A 75 2.31 -19.87 13.70
N ALA A 76 1.07 -20.35 13.71
CA ALA A 76 0.13 -20.08 12.62
C ALA A 76 -0.50 -18.68 12.75
N SER A 77 -0.56 -17.94 11.64
CA SER A 77 -1.34 -16.70 11.55
C SER A 77 -2.61 -16.94 10.74
N PRO A 78 -3.74 -17.33 11.36
CA PRO A 78 -4.98 -17.64 10.63
C PRO A 78 -5.55 -16.42 9.90
N LEU A 79 -5.15 -15.21 10.28
CA LEU A 79 -5.55 -13.97 9.61
C LEU A 79 -4.79 -13.72 8.31
N PHE A 80 -3.58 -14.29 8.16
CA PHE A 80 -2.76 -14.08 6.97
C PHE A 80 -3.41 -14.62 5.68
N LYS A 81 -4.33 -15.59 5.80
CA LYS A 81 -5.13 -16.04 4.65
C LYS A 81 -5.97 -14.92 4.01
N TYR A 82 -6.40 -13.93 4.80
CA TYR A 82 -7.13 -12.76 4.32
C TYR A 82 -6.21 -11.67 3.76
N PHE A 83 -4.89 -11.76 4.01
CA PHE A 83 -3.92 -10.78 3.52
C PHE A 83 -3.93 -10.70 2.00
N ASN A 84 -3.75 -11.84 1.32
CA ASN A 84 -3.74 -11.88 -0.15
C ASN A 84 -5.05 -11.36 -0.75
N PHE A 85 -6.18 -11.71 -0.13
CA PHE A 85 -7.49 -11.19 -0.55
C PHE A 85 -7.59 -9.67 -0.39
N SER A 86 -7.09 -9.12 0.72
CA SER A 86 -7.05 -7.67 0.96
C SER A 86 -6.19 -6.95 -0.09
N ILE A 87 -5.01 -7.49 -0.44
CA ILE A 87 -4.13 -6.90 -1.46
C ILE A 87 -4.79 -6.90 -2.85
N ILE A 88 -5.41 -8.02 -3.24
CA ILE A 88 -6.17 -8.10 -4.51
C ILE A 88 -7.32 -7.08 -4.50
N SER A 89 -8.04 -6.97 -3.38
CA SER A 89 -9.13 -6.01 -3.23
C SER A 89 -8.65 -4.56 -3.31
N VAL A 90 -7.49 -4.22 -2.73
CA VAL A 90 -6.87 -2.89 -2.87
C VAL A 90 -6.58 -2.58 -4.34
N VAL A 91 -5.93 -3.49 -5.06
CA VAL A 91 -5.59 -3.28 -6.47
C VAL A 91 -6.86 -3.14 -7.32
N LEU A 92 -7.84 -4.02 -7.13
CA LEU A 92 -9.07 -4.00 -7.92
C LEU A 92 -9.92 -2.75 -7.64
N SER A 93 -10.11 -2.38 -6.38
CA SER A 93 -10.84 -1.17 -6.00
C SER A 93 -10.13 0.09 -6.51
N TYR A 94 -8.80 0.13 -6.47
CA TYR A 94 -8.02 1.23 -7.03
C TYR A 94 -8.22 1.37 -8.54
N LEU A 95 -8.15 0.26 -9.30
CA LEU A 95 -8.41 0.27 -10.74
C LEU A 95 -9.83 0.75 -11.06
N LEU A 96 -10.82 0.34 -10.26
CA LEU A 96 -12.20 0.82 -10.40
C LEU A 96 -12.29 2.33 -10.13
N VAL A 97 -11.59 2.83 -9.10
CA VAL A 97 -11.51 4.29 -8.86
C VAL A 97 -10.91 4.99 -10.08
N LEU A 98 -9.84 4.48 -10.69
CA LEU A 98 -9.23 5.09 -11.87
C LEU A 98 -10.13 5.07 -13.11
N ILE A 99 -10.88 3.97 -13.34
CA ILE A 99 -11.77 3.84 -14.50
C ILE A 99 -13.00 4.74 -14.38
N PHE A 100 -13.55 4.87 -13.17
CA PHE A 100 -14.78 5.62 -12.93
C PHE A 100 -14.53 7.08 -12.52
N THR A 101 -13.31 7.44 -12.13
CA THR A 101 -12.88 8.83 -11.95
C THR A 101 -12.81 9.51 -13.30
N THR A 102 -13.64 10.53 -13.47
CA THR A 102 -13.70 11.31 -14.70
C THR A 102 -13.46 12.78 -14.34
N ASP A 103 -12.51 13.41 -15.03
CA ASP A 103 -12.42 14.87 -15.07
C ASP A 103 -13.62 15.42 -15.83
N LYS A 104 -14.05 16.66 -15.53
CA LYS A 104 -15.12 17.32 -16.29
C LYS A 104 -14.71 17.44 -17.77
N ILE A 105 -15.19 16.55 -18.62
CA ILE A 105 -15.06 16.71 -20.07
C ILE A 105 -16.22 17.60 -20.50
N THR A 106 -15.94 18.86 -20.81
CA THR A 106 -16.90 19.72 -21.51
C THR A 106 -17.08 19.14 -22.91
N SER A 107 -18.23 18.51 -23.18
CA SER A 107 -18.62 18.14 -24.54
C SER A 107 -18.67 19.40 -25.40
N SER A 108 -18.26 19.30 -26.67
CA SER A 108 -18.35 20.38 -27.66
C SER A 108 -19.77 20.93 -27.84
N ASN A 109 -20.78 20.22 -27.34
CA ASN A 109 -22.20 20.59 -27.42
C ASN A 109 -22.72 21.29 -26.15
N GLY A 110 -21.85 21.72 -25.23
CA GLY A 110 -22.24 22.43 -24.00
C GLY A 110 -22.82 21.54 -22.90
N PHE A 111 -23.03 20.25 -23.17
CA PHE A 111 -23.47 19.28 -22.17
C PHE A 111 -22.31 18.88 -21.25
N GLN A 112 -22.42 19.26 -19.98
CA GLN A 112 -21.52 18.78 -18.93
C GLN A 112 -22.00 17.40 -18.47
N ILE A 113 -21.36 16.33 -18.94
CA ILE A 113 -21.62 14.98 -18.44
C ILE A 113 -20.79 14.80 -17.17
N HIS A 114 -21.43 14.92 -16.01
CA HIS A 114 -20.81 14.63 -14.72
C HIS A 114 -20.91 13.12 -14.46
N ARG A 115 -19.83 12.38 -14.71
CA ARG A 115 -19.73 10.98 -14.27
C ARG A 115 -19.12 10.99 -12.87
N LEU A 116 -19.97 10.92 -11.84
CA LEU A 116 -19.51 10.80 -10.46
C LEU A 116 -18.90 9.42 -10.23
N THR A 117 -17.69 9.38 -9.67
CA THR A 117 -17.13 8.15 -9.11
C THR A 117 -18.05 7.67 -8.00
N PRO A 118 -18.56 6.43 -8.06
CA PRO A 118 -19.37 5.92 -6.98
C PRO A 118 -18.60 5.88 -5.66
N TRP A 119 -19.18 6.43 -4.60
CA TRP A 119 -18.54 6.60 -3.28
C TRP A 119 -18.05 5.29 -2.66
N TYR A 120 -18.63 4.16 -3.06
CA TYR A 120 -18.27 2.85 -2.53
C TYR A 120 -16.90 2.35 -3.02
N PHE A 121 -16.39 2.79 -4.18
CA PHE A 121 -15.05 2.36 -4.62
C PHE A 121 -13.91 2.94 -3.77
N PRO A 122 -13.87 4.27 -3.49
CA PRO A 122 -12.88 4.81 -2.56
C PRO A 122 -12.99 4.23 -1.15
N VAL A 123 -14.21 3.99 -0.65
CA VAL A 123 -14.42 3.37 0.67
C VAL A 123 -13.87 1.94 0.70
N LEU A 124 -14.16 1.13 -0.33
CA LEU A 124 -13.63 -0.21 -0.44
C LEU A 124 -12.10 -0.21 -0.51
N PHE A 125 -11.50 0.72 -1.25
CA PHE A 125 -10.05 0.88 -1.32
C PHE A 125 -9.44 1.15 0.06
N VAL A 126 -10.00 2.12 0.80
CA VAL A 126 -9.50 2.47 2.14
C VAL A 126 -9.65 1.31 3.11
N LEU A 127 -10.81 0.64 3.13
CA LEU A 127 -11.04 -0.50 4.03
C LEU A 127 -10.09 -1.67 3.73
N SER A 128 -9.94 -2.04 2.46
CA SER A 128 -9.03 -3.12 2.06
C SER A 128 -7.57 -2.79 2.38
N TYR A 129 -7.17 -1.52 2.22
CA TYR A 129 -5.84 -1.05 2.59
C TYR A 129 -5.61 -1.13 4.11
N LEU A 130 -6.57 -0.69 4.91
CA LEU A 130 -6.49 -0.76 6.38
C LEU A 130 -6.41 -2.21 6.86
N ILE A 131 -7.18 -3.13 6.25
CA ILE A 131 -7.11 -4.56 6.57
C ILE A 131 -5.71 -5.11 6.26
N ALA A 132 -5.14 -4.78 5.09
CA ALA A 132 -3.79 -5.21 4.72
C ALA A 132 -2.75 -4.71 5.73
N VAL A 133 -2.79 -3.43 6.09
CA VAL A 133 -1.89 -2.83 7.09
C VAL A 133 -2.06 -3.45 8.48
N LEU A 134 -3.29 -3.72 8.90
CA LEU A 134 -3.59 -4.35 10.18
C LEU A 134 -2.99 -5.76 10.25
N ILE A 135 -3.19 -6.56 9.20
CA ILE A 135 -2.63 -7.92 9.14
C ILE A 135 -1.10 -7.86 9.12
N THR A 136 -0.51 -7.00 8.29
CA THR A 136 0.96 -6.84 8.23
C THR A 136 1.55 -6.41 9.56
N SER A 137 0.97 -5.41 10.23
CA SER A 137 1.45 -4.93 11.54
C SER A 137 1.36 -6.01 12.63
N LYS A 138 0.22 -6.72 12.71
CA LYS A 138 0.08 -7.85 13.64
C LYS A 138 1.09 -8.95 13.35
N THR A 139 1.29 -9.30 12.08
CA THR A 139 2.19 -10.40 11.67
C THR A 139 3.64 -10.05 11.95
N LEU A 140 4.06 -8.82 11.63
CA LEU A 140 5.39 -8.30 11.93
C LEU A 140 5.71 -8.39 13.43
N VAL A 141 4.85 -7.83 14.27
CA VAL A 141 5.07 -7.84 15.72
C VAL A 141 4.99 -9.25 16.29
N SER A 142 4.15 -10.11 15.75
CA SER A 142 4.09 -11.51 16.17
C SER A 142 5.40 -12.25 15.88
N ALA A 143 6.00 -11.98 14.71
CA ALA A 143 7.27 -12.59 14.28
C ALA A 143 8.45 -12.13 15.16
N GLU A 144 8.43 -10.87 15.61
CA GLU A 144 9.42 -10.31 16.54
C GLU A 144 9.27 -10.90 17.96
N LEU A 145 8.03 -10.99 18.46
CA LEU A 145 7.74 -11.47 19.81
C LEU A 145 7.77 -13.00 19.94
N LYS A 146 7.81 -13.73 18.82
CA LYS A 146 7.70 -15.20 18.77
C LYS A 146 6.44 -15.73 19.48
N ARG A 147 5.36 -14.97 19.38
CA ARG A 147 4.02 -15.32 19.89
C ARG A 147 2.97 -14.53 19.12
N GLU A 148 1.72 -14.92 19.22
CA GLU A 148 0.63 -14.09 18.69
C GLU A 148 0.58 -12.73 19.43
N ALA A 149 0.69 -11.64 18.67
CA ALA A 149 0.64 -10.28 19.18
C ALA A 149 -0.80 -9.87 19.51
N LYS A 150 -0.99 -9.26 20.69
CA LYS A 150 -2.25 -8.61 21.07
C LYS A 150 -2.35 -7.23 20.41
N PHE A 151 -3.54 -6.67 20.32
CA PHE A 151 -3.74 -5.33 19.75
C PHE A 151 -2.85 -4.25 20.38
N SER A 152 -2.68 -4.30 21.71
CA SER A 152 -1.76 -3.43 22.45
C SER A 152 -0.32 -3.50 21.96
N ASP A 153 0.12 -4.66 21.48
CA ASP A 153 1.50 -4.92 21.09
C ASP A 153 1.79 -4.31 19.70
N TYR A 154 0.81 -4.29 18.79
CA TYR A 154 1.01 -3.84 17.41
C TYR A 154 0.34 -2.52 17.03
N TYR A 155 -0.45 -1.90 17.91
CA TYR A 155 -1.10 -0.61 17.66
C TYR A 155 -0.11 0.48 17.22
N SER A 156 1.03 0.60 17.90
CA SER A 156 2.08 1.57 17.52
C SER A 156 2.62 1.29 16.11
N THR A 157 2.89 0.02 15.79
CA THR A 157 3.33 -0.40 14.47
C THR A 157 2.28 -0.12 13.39
N LEU A 158 0.99 -0.29 13.70
CA LEU A 158 -0.11 0.06 12.80
C LEU A 158 -0.10 1.56 12.48
N PHE A 159 0.06 2.42 13.48
CA PHE A 159 0.18 3.87 13.27
C PHE A 159 1.40 4.24 12.43
N LEU A 160 2.54 3.57 12.64
CA LEU A 160 3.72 3.76 11.81
C LEU A 160 3.46 3.43 10.34
N PHE A 161 2.71 2.36 10.03
CA PHE A 161 2.33 2.07 8.64
C PHE A 161 1.39 3.12 8.04
N LEU A 162 0.48 3.69 8.83
CA LEU A 162 -0.41 4.76 8.36
C LEU A 162 0.37 6.05 8.05
N ILE A 163 1.39 6.35 8.83
CA ILE A 163 2.29 7.48 8.59
C ILE A 163 3.55 6.96 7.90
N SER A 164 3.36 6.40 6.69
CA SER A 164 4.37 5.60 5.98
C SER A 164 5.74 6.29 5.85
N ALA A 165 5.82 7.60 5.68
CA ALA A 165 7.09 8.34 5.63
C ALA A 165 7.92 8.19 6.93
N ILE A 166 7.26 8.26 8.09
CA ILE A 166 7.89 8.04 9.40
C ILE A 166 8.06 6.53 9.63
N GLY A 167 7.03 5.75 9.30
CA GLY A 167 7.04 4.30 9.44
C GLY A 167 8.21 3.63 8.76
N LEU A 168 8.63 4.10 7.60
CA LEU A 168 9.76 3.59 6.84
C LEU A 168 11.06 3.60 7.65
N TRP A 169 11.29 4.64 8.45
CA TRP A 169 12.50 4.75 9.29
C TRP A 169 12.55 3.73 10.43
N PHE A 170 11.39 3.40 10.99
CA PHE A 170 11.27 2.51 12.15
C PHE A 170 10.99 1.05 11.76
N ILE A 171 10.18 0.81 10.73
CA ILE A 171 9.74 -0.52 10.30
C ILE A 171 10.80 -1.20 9.43
N GLN A 172 11.46 -0.48 8.51
CA GLN A 172 12.46 -1.08 7.62
C GLN A 172 13.60 -1.80 8.39
N PRO A 173 14.26 -1.20 9.41
CA PRO A 173 15.34 -1.89 10.13
C PRO A 173 14.83 -3.11 10.91
N ARG A 174 13.61 -3.04 11.47
CA ARG A 174 12.97 -4.17 12.18
C ARG A 174 12.80 -5.36 11.24
N VAL A 175 12.27 -5.12 10.05
CA VAL A 175 12.05 -6.16 9.05
C VAL A 175 13.36 -6.73 8.52
N GLN A 176 14.41 -5.91 8.38
CA GLN A 176 15.74 -6.39 7.99
C GLN A 176 16.37 -7.31 9.04
N SER A 177 16.03 -7.11 10.32
CA SER A 177 16.53 -7.94 11.44
C SER A 177 15.80 -9.29 11.62
N LEU A 178 14.65 -9.50 10.98
CA LEU A 178 13.94 -10.78 10.93
C LEU A 178 14.69 -11.82 10.09
#